data_AF-A0AAD7YTD4-F1
#
_entry.id   AF-A0AAD7YTD4-F1
#
_cell.length_a   1.000
_cell.length_b   1.000
_cell.length_c   1.000
_cell.angle_alpha   90.00
_cell.angle_beta   90.00
_cell.angle_gamma   90.00
#
_symmetry.space_group_name_H-M   'P 1'
#
loop_
_entity.id
_entity.type
_entity.pdbx_description
1 polymer ?
#
loop_
_entity_poly.entity_id
_entity_poly.type
_entity_poly.pdbx_seq_one_letter_code
_entity_poly.pdbx_strand_id
1 'polypeptide(L)'
;MNDLAKDHKISGVGTMRKNKKEIPPCFIDKNRPEYSSQFGFSDTATLVSYVPKKKRSVVLISSLHSAAEIDESTNEKRKPSIVTFYNKTKGGVDEVDKKAKMYSVSRKNNRWPLTLFFRLLDIAGINSMVILRANNVVIRKRRMYLRALGTELTKEYVQRRSTMLGLPRKLKRNIREHLNMEDSAAETEASSSGTSRATCKICPAKKRRQSKTQCKLCMKNICRSHTTFICNQCYMDEETDSNEN
;
A
#
# COMPACT_ATOMS: atom_id res chain seq x y z
N MET A 1 -22.26 -30.85 -4.07
CA MET A 1 -21.65 -30.88 -2.72
C MET A 1 -21.22 -32.29 -2.35
N ASN A 2 -21.99 -33.30 -2.74
CA ASN A 2 -21.69 -34.71 -2.43
C ASN A 2 -20.35 -35.16 -3.01
N ASP A 3 -20.08 -34.84 -4.28
CA ASP A 3 -18.80 -35.19 -4.93
C ASP A 3 -17.60 -34.53 -4.22
N LEU A 4 -17.75 -33.29 -3.74
CA LEU A 4 -16.69 -32.58 -2.99
C LEU A 4 -16.38 -33.27 -1.66
N ALA A 5 -17.41 -33.74 -0.95
CA ALA A 5 -17.23 -34.43 0.32
C ALA A 5 -16.63 -35.82 0.11
N LYS A 6 -17.14 -36.58 -0.88
CA LYS A 6 -16.75 -37.95 -1.15
C LYS A 6 -15.37 -38.08 -1.78
N ASP A 7 -15.10 -37.29 -2.81
CA ASP A 7 -13.92 -37.47 -3.66
C ASP A 7 -12.76 -36.56 -3.23
N HIS A 8 -13.06 -35.45 -2.54
CA HIS A 8 -12.06 -34.43 -2.19
C HIS A 8 -11.95 -34.12 -0.70
N LYS A 9 -12.80 -34.71 0.16
CA LYS A 9 -12.85 -34.42 1.61
C LYS A 9 -13.05 -32.93 1.92
N ILE A 10 -13.82 -32.23 1.07
CA ILE A 10 -14.11 -30.81 1.21
C ILE A 10 -15.60 -30.63 1.52
N SER A 11 -15.89 -29.95 2.63
CA SER A 11 -17.25 -29.52 2.98
C SER A 11 -17.55 -28.12 2.46
N GLY A 12 -18.80 -27.87 2.11
CA GLY A 12 -19.27 -26.58 1.61
C GLY A 12 -20.34 -25.98 2.50
N VAL A 13 -20.31 -24.65 2.63
CA VAL A 13 -21.40 -23.85 3.22
C VAL A 13 -21.64 -22.66 2.30
N GLY A 14 -22.88 -22.43 1.91
CA GLY A 14 -23.18 -21.32 1.00
C GLY A 14 -24.65 -20.98 0.94
N THR A 15 -24.92 -19.81 0.37
CA THR A 15 -26.29 -19.37 0.07
C THR A 15 -26.79 -20.03 -1.21
N MET A 16 -28.06 -20.41 -1.23
CA MET A 16 -28.74 -20.88 -2.43
C MET A 16 -29.66 -19.80 -2.97
N ARG A 17 -29.66 -19.62 -4.29
CA ARG A 17 -30.63 -18.73 -4.95
C ARG A 17 -32.02 -19.36 -4.86
N LYS A 18 -33.03 -18.56 -4.53
CA LYS A 18 -34.42 -19.04 -4.28
C LYS A 18 -35.11 -19.64 -5.49
N ASN A 19 -34.63 -19.35 -6.71
CA ASN A 19 -35.21 -19.88 -7.95
C ASN A 19 -34.69 -21.28 -8.32
N LYS A 20 -33.95 -21.93 -7.43
CA LYS A 20 -33.45 -23.30 -7.62
C LYS A 20 -34.59 -24.30 -7.41
N LYS A 21 -34.80 -25.18 -8.39
CA LYS A 21 -35.90 -26.16 -8.42
C LYS A 21 -35.78 -27.21 -7.32
N GLU A 22 -34.55 -27.42 -6.86
CA GLU A 22 -34.17 -28.36 -5.81
C GLU A 22 -34.60 -27.88 -4.41
N ILE A 23 -35.00 -26.61 -4.26
CA ILE A 23 -35.48 -26.06 -2.99
C ILE A 23 -36.98 -26.34 -2.87
N PRO A 24 -37.43 -27.07 -1.82
CA PRO A 24 -38.86 -27.32 -1.64
C PRO A 24 -39.62 -26.01 -1.42
N PRO A 25 -40.86 -25.86 -1.95
CA PRO A 25 -41.62 -24.61 -1.86
C PRO A 25 -41.81 -24.06 -0.44
N CYS A 26 -41.92 -24.94 0.56
CA CYS A 26 -42.05 -24.55 1.96
C CYS A 26 -40.84 -23.74 2.49
N PHE A 27 -39.65 -23.94 1.93
CA PHE A 27 -38.43 -23.18 2.31
C PHE A 27 -38.39 -21.77 1.73
N ILE A 28 -39.30 -21.40 0.82
CA ILE A 28 -39.33 -20.09 0.15
C ILE A 28 -40.56 -19.28 0.58
N ASP A 29 -41.40 -19.82 1.47
CA ASP A 29 -42.59 -19.14 1.96
C ASP A 29 -42.27 -17.76 2.58
N LYS A 30 -43.01 -16.76 2.12
CA LYS A 30 -42.87 -15.34 2.52
C LYS A 30 -43.72 -15.00 3.76
N ASN A 31 -44.66 -15.86 4.13
CA ASN A 31 -45.61 -15.62 5.22
C ASN A 31 -45.07 -16.09 6.59
N ARG A 32 -43.90 -16.72 6.60
CA ARG A 32 -43.25 -17.19 7.83
C ARG A 32 -42.91 -16.03 8.79
N PRO A 33 -43.04 -16.25 10.11
CA PRO A 33 -42.73 -15.24 11.11
C PRO A 33 -41.24 -14.88 11.12
N GLU A 34 -40.94 -13.66 11.54
CA GLU A 34 -39.56 -13.19 11.72
C GLU A 34 -38.82 -14.05 12.74
N TYR A 35 -37.53 -14.28 12.49
CA TYR A 35 -36.64 -15.16 13.25
C TYR A 35 -37.01 -16.65 13.28
N SER A 36 -37.99 -17.08 12.48
CA SER A 36 -38.23 -18.51 12.29
C SER A 36 -37.20 -19.14 11.37
N SER A 37 -36.90 -20.42 11.61
CA SER A 37 -36.05 -21.28 10.78
C SER A 37 -36.79 -22.56 10.38
N GLN A 38 -36.43 -23.11 9.23
CA GLN A 38 -36.87 -24.43 8.77
C GLN A 38 -35.65 -25.18 8.27
N PHE A 39 -35.55 -26.46 8.64
CA PHE A 39 -34.43 -27.33 8.30
C PHE A 39 -34.92 -28.48 7.42
N GLY A 40 -34.11 -28.81 6.42
CA GLY A 40 -34.29 -29.96 5.55
C GLY A 40 -33.01 -30.77 5.57
N PHE A 41 -33.14 -32.07 5.80
CA PHE A 41 -32.00 -32.97 5.93
C PHE A 41 -31.94 -33.92 4.76
N SER A 42 -30.72 -34.21 4.36
CA SER A 42 -30.36 -35.32 3.47
C SER A 42 -29.14 -36.00 4.06
N ASP A 43 -28.81 -37.19 3.58
CA ASP A 43 -27.63 -37.95 4.04
C ASP A 43 -26.30 -37.19 3.91
N THR A 44 -26.28 -36.14 3.08
CA THR A 44 -25.06 -35.46 2.65
C THR A 44 -25.03 -33.97 2.95
N ALA A 45 -26.17 -33.35 3.21
CA ALA A 45 -26.27 -31.92 3.46
C ALA A 45 -27.54 -31.53 4.22
N THR A 46 -27.45 -30.41 4.92
CA THR A 46 -28.55 -29.72 5.58
C THR A 46 -28.89 -28.44 4.82
N LEU A 47 -30.15 -28.30 4.45
CA LEU A 47 -30.76 -27.09 3.93
C LEU A 47 -31.40 -26.31 5.09
N VAL A 48 -31.16 -25.00 5.15
CA VAL A 48 -31.81 -24.13 6.13
C VAL A 48 -32.44 -22.93 5.46
N SER A 49 -33.69 -22.63 5.81
CA SER A 49 -34.37 -21.38 5.45
C SER A 49 -34.67 -20.57 6.69
N TYR A 50 -34.06 -19.40 6.79
CA TYR A 50 -34.18 -18.49 7.94
C TYR A 50 -34.80 -17.16 7.52
N VAL A 51 -35.66 -16.59 8.35
CA VAL A 51 -36.35 -15.32 8.08
C VAL A 51 -35.75 -14.21 8.96
N PRO A 52 -34.67 -13.53 8.52
CA PRO A 52 -34.08 -12.43 9.29
C PRO A 52 -34.99 -11.20 9.42
N LYS A 53 -35.94 -11.03 8.50
CA LYS A 53 -36.91 -9.93 8.49
C LYS A 53 -38.19 -10.37 7.81
N LYS A 54 -39.36 -9.85 8.24
CA LYS A 54 -40.66 -10.14 7.60
C LYS A 54 -40.59 -10.06 6.06
N LYS A 55 -41.17 -11.06 5.38
CA LYS A 55 -41.16 -11.24 3.91
C LYS A 55 -39.78 -11.45 3.26
N ARG A 56 -38.70 -11.56 4.05
CA ARG A 56 -37.33 -11.77 3.55
C ARG A 56 -36.71 -13.02 4.18
N SER A 57 -36.80 -14.15 3.48
CA SER A 57 -36.06 -15.37 3.81
C SER A 57 -34.66 -15.40 3.19
N VAL A 58 -33.74 -16.12 3.81
CA VAL A 58 -32.44 -16.52 3.24
C VAL A 58 -32.35 -18.04 3.29
N VAL A 59 -31.85 -18.64 2.21
CA VAL A 59 -31.69 -20.09 2.10
C VAL A 59 -30.20 -20.41 2.02
N LEU A 60 -29.73 -21.27 2.90
CA LEU A 60 -28.35 -21.76 2.92
C LEU A 60 -28.36 -23.29 2.86
N ILE A 61 -27.30 -23.84 2.29
CA ILE A 61 -27.01 -25.27 2.29
C ILE A 61 -25.63 -25.50 2.91
N SER A 62 -25.52 -26.57 3.70
CA SER A 62 -24.27 -26.95 4.33
C SER A 62 -24.09 -28.46 4.30
N SER A 63 -22.93 -28.94 3.82
CA SER A 63 -22.49 -30.32 4.01
C SER A 63 -21.58 -30.49 5.25
N LEU A 64 -21.42 -29.42 6.05
CA LEU A 64 -20.62 -29.41 7.27
C LEU A 64 -21.48 -29.63 8.52
N HIS A 65 -22.71 -29.10 8.52
CA HIS A 65 -23.62 -29.17 9.65
C HIS A 65 -24.70 -30.22 9.39
N SER A 66 -24.95 -31.10 10.36
CA SER A 66 -25.92 -32.21 10.28
C SER A 66 -27.12 -32.07 11.20
N ALA A 67 -27.16 -31.03 12.06
CA ALA A 67 -28.20 -30.84 13.06
C ALA A 67 -28.96 -29.52 12.90
N ALA A 68 -30.21 -29.48 13.37
CA ALA A 68 -31.05 -28.28 13.47
C ALA A 68 -30.67 -27.43 14.69
N GLU A 69 -29.46 -26.91 14.71
CA GLU A 69 -28.97 -26.11 15.83
C GLU A 69 -29.24 -24.62 15.63
N ILE A 70 -29.64 -23.98 16.73
CA ILE A 70 -29.77 -22.54 16.85
C ILE A 70 -28.61 -22.01 17.68
N ASP A 71 -27.99 -20.95 17.21
CA ASP A 71 -26.91 -20.26 17.90
C ASP A 71 -27.47 -19.40 19.03
N GLU A 72 -27.30 -19.88 20.26
CA GLU A 72 -27.78 -19.24 21.49
C GLU A 72 -27.23 -17.82 21.67
N SER A 73 -26.02 -17.54 21.16
CA SER A 73 -25.41 -16.20 21.26
C SER A 73 -26.21 -15.10 20.53
N THR A 74 -27.16 -15.51 19.69
CA THR A 74 -27.99 -14.59 18.90
C THR A 74 -29.29 -14.19 19.58
N ASN A 75 -29.57 -14.73 20.78
CA ASN A 75 -30.71 -14.41 21.63
C ASN A 75 -32.04 -14.39 20.83
N GLU A 76 -32.75 -13.27 20.87
CA GLU A 76 -34.05 -13.04 20.20
C GLU A 76 -34.03 -13.31 18.69
N LYS A 77 -32.86 -13.20 18.04
CA LYS A 77 -32.73 -13.41 16.59
C LYS A 77 -32.76 -14.88 16.21
N ARG A 78 -32.52 -15.80 17.15
CA ARG A 78 -32.59 -17.27 16.98
C ARG A 78 -31.98 -17.76 15.66
N LYS A 79 -30.77 -17.30 15.33
CA LYS A 79 -30.14 -17.64 14.05
C LYS A 79 -29.71 -19.11 14.07
N PRO A 80 -29.94 -19.86 12.99
CA PRO A 80 -29.33 -21.17 12.84
C PRO A 80 -27.81 -21.10 12.89
N SER A 81 -27.15 -22.08 13.50
CA SER A 81 -25.67 -22.16 13.59
C SER A 81 -25.01 -22.06 12.22
N ILE A 82 -25.62 -22.65 11.18
CA ILE A 82 -25.20 -22.56 9.77
C ILE A 82 -25.12 -21.09 9.29
N VAL A 83 -26.12 -20.27 9.65
CA VAL A 83 -26.19 -18.85 9.26
C VAL A 83 -25.12 -18.04 9.97
N THR A 84 -24.88 -18.29 11.26
CA THR A 84 -23.79 -17.63 11.99
C THR A 84 -22.42 -18.02 11.41
N PHE A 85 -22.19 -19.31 11.20
CA PHE A 85 -20.94 -19.82 10.63
C PHE A 85 -20.66 -19.21 9.25
N TYR A 86 -21.66 -19.18 8.37
CA TYR A 86 -21.55 -18.53 7.05
C TYR A 86 -21.20 -17.06 7.18
N ASN A 87 -21.87 -16.31 8.07
CA ASN A 87 -21.59 -14.88 8.25
C ASN A 87 -20.18 -14.61 8.77
N LYS A 88 -19.65 -15.49 9.64
CA LYS A 88 -18.29 -15.41 10.17
C LYS A 88 -17.22 -15.65 9.10
N THR A 89 -17.50 -16.51 8.12
CA THR A 89 -16.50 -17.00 7.16
C THR A 89 -16.58 -16.36 5.77
N LYS A 90 -17.76 -15.90 5.34
CA LYS A 90 -18.00 -15.36 3.98
C LYS A 90 -17.15 -14.15 3.61
N GLY A 91 -16.63 -13.41 4.61
CA GLY A 91 -15.92 -12.15 4.41
C GLY A 91 -14.44 -12.29 4.03
N GLY A 92 -13.88 -13.51 3.97
CA GLY A 92 -12.44 -13.71 3.76
C GLY A 92 -11.92 -13.07 2.46
N VAL A 93 -12.61 -13.31 1.34
CA VAL A 93 -12.24 -12.74 0.03
C VAL A 93 -12.45 -11.23 -0.01
N ASP A 94 -13.60 -10.75 0.47
CA ASP A 94 -13.93 -9.31 0.53
C ASP A 94 -12.89 -8.53 1.35
N GLU A 95 -12.36 -9.14 2.41
CA GLU A 95 -11.36 -8.51 3.27
C GLU A 95 -9.99 -8.43 2.57
N VAL A 96 -9.61 -9.42 1.77
CA VAL A 96 -8.41 -9.36 0.89
C VAL A 96 -8.61 -8.28 -0.18
N ASP A 97 -9.78 -8.21 -0.83
CA ASP A 97 -10.09 -7.21 -1.84
C ASP A 97 -10.07 -5.80 -1.29
N LYS A 98 -10.66 -5.59 -0.11
CA LYS A 98 -10.61 -4.31 0.62
C LYS A 98 -9.17 -3.91 0.92
N LYS A 99 -8.37 -4.85 1.42
CA LYS A 99 -6.95 -4.64 1.73
C LYS A 99 -6.13 -4.28 0.49
N ALA A 100 -6.36 -4.97 -0.63
CA ALA A 100 -5.71 -4.70 -1.90
C ALA A 100 -6.09 -3.31 -2.43
N LYS A 101 -7.38 -2.95 -2.40
CA LYS A 101 -7.87 -1.65 -2.87
C LYS A 101 -7.33 -0.48 -2.05
N MET A 102 -7.19 -0.62 -0.74
CA MET A 102 -6.75 0.46 0.15
C MET A 102 -5.29 0.90 -0.10
N TYR A 103 -4.43 -0.02 -0.52
CA TYR A 103 -3.01 0.25 -0.79
C TYR A 103 -2.60 -0.35 -2.14
N SER A 104 -3.36 -0.05 -3.19
CA SER A 104 -3.10 -0.62 -4.51
C SER A 104 -1.91 0.03 -5.22
N VAL A 105 -1.07 -0.79 -5.83
CA VAL A 105 0.01 -0.34 -6.73
C VAL A 105 -0.46 -0.12 -8.17
N SER A 106 -1.72 -0.41 -8.47
CA SER A 106 -2.28 -0.25 -9.81
C SER A 106 -2.15 1.18 -10.34
N ARG A 107 -1.95 1.30 -11.65
CA ARG A 107 -1.83 2.56 -12.39
C ARG A 107 -2.67 2.51 -13.65
N LYS A 108 -3.20 3.65 -14.07
CA LYS A 108 -3.85 3.79 -15.39
C LYS A 108 -2.85 3.35 -16.46
N ASN A 109 -3.24 2.38 -17.27
CA ASN A 109 -2.41 1.81 -18.31
C ASN A 109 -3.30 1.24 -19.42
N ASN A 110 -2.75 1.08 -20.62
CA ASN A 110 -3.46 0.52 -21.79
C ASN A 110 -3.02 -0.92 -22.10
N ARG A 111 -2.39 -1.62 -21.14
CA ARG A 111 -1.80 -2.95 -21.34
C ARG A 111 -2.32 -3.89 -20.25
N TRP A 112 -3.34 -4.69 -20.57
CA TRP A 112 -3.96 -5.60 -19.61
C TRP A 112 -2.99 -6.49 -18.80
N PRO A 113 -1.82 -6.94 -19.32
CA PRO A 113 -0.89 -7.72 -18.50
C PRO A 113 -0.34 -6.94 -17.30
N LEU A 114 -0.18 -5.61 -17.42
CA LEU A 114 0.24 -4.78 -16.30
C LEU A 114 -0.83 -4.73 -15.20
N THR A 115 -2.10 -4.78 -15.55
CA THR A 115 -3.18 -4.88 -14.56
C THR A 115 -3.06 -6.17 -13.74
N LEU A 116 -2.76 -7.31 -14.38
CA LEU A 116 -2.50 -8.56 -13.67
C LEU A 116 -1.26 -8.45 -12.79
N PHE A 117 -0.17 -7.91 -13.33
CA PHE A 117 1.07 -7.70 -12.57
C PHE A 117 0.86 -6.87 -11.30
N PHE A 118 0.14 -5.75 -11.40
CA PHE A 118 -0.18 -4.92 -10.23
C PHE A 118 -1.05 -5.65 -9.21
N ARG A 119 -2.00 -6.47 -9.67
CA ARG A 119 -2.82 -7.30 -8.76
C ARG A 119 -1.97 -8.36 -8.05
N LEU A 120 -1.03 -8.99 -8.73
CA LEU A 120 -0.10 -9.94 -8.11
C LEU A 120 0.75 -9.26 -7.05
N LEU A 121 1.24 -8.04 -7.30
CA LEU A 121 1.99 -7.27 -6.31
C LEU A 121 1.14 -6.91 -5.07
N ASP A 122 -0.11 -6.48 -5.28
CA ASP A 122 -1.03 -6.16 -4.17
C ASP A 122 -1.27 -7.40 -3.29
N ILE A 123 -1.48 -8.57 -3.89
CA ILE A 123 -1.69 -9.84 -3.18
C ILE A 123 -0.40 -10.32 -2.51
N ALA A 124 0.74 -10.22 -3.20
CA ALA A 124 2.04 -10.59 -2.64
C ALA A 124 2.34 -9.81 -1.37
N GLY A 125 2.12 -8.49 -1.37
CA GLY A 125 2.29 -7.64 -0.18
C GLY A 125 1.32 -7.97 0.97
N ILE A 126 0.15 -8.56 0.68
CA ILE A 126 -0.77 -9.07 1.71
C ILE A 126 -0.22 -10.36 2.30
N ASN A 127 0.12 -11.33 1.45
CA ASN A 127 0.54 -12.65 1.87
C ASN A 127 1.88 -12.62 2.63
N SER A 128 2.84 -11.82 2.17
CA SER A 128 4.11 -11.63 2.86
C SER A 128 3.93 -11.02 4.26
N MET A 129 2.96 -10.12 4.43
CA MET A 129 2.60 -9.56 5.73
C MET A 129 1.96 -10.61 6.66
N VAL A 130 1.13 -11.50 6.11
CA VAL A 130 0.51 -12.61 6.85
C VAL A 130 1.59 -13.57 7.36
N ILE A 131 2.52 -13.98 6.49
CA ILE A 131 3.65 -14.84 6.86
C ILE A 131 4.50 -14.19 7.95
N LEU A 132 4.82 -12.90 7.81
CA LEU A 132 5.63 -12.18 8.79
C LEU A 132 4.96 -12.13 10.17
N ARG A 133 3.63 -11.94 10.21
CA ARG A 133 2.84 -12.01 11.46
C ARG A 133 2.80 -13.41 12.05
N ALA A 134 2.71 -14.44 11.21
CA ALA A 134 2.75 -15.84 11.65
C ALA A 134 4.11 -16.18 12.31
N ASN A 135 5.19 -15.52 11.87
CA ASN A 135 6.52 -15.60 12.48
C ASN A 135 6.70 -14.66 13.69
N ASN A 136 5.63 -14.33 14.40
CA ASN A 136 5.63 -13.51 15.63
C ASN A 136 6.17 -12.08 15.48
N VAL A 137 6.27 -11.54 14.27
CA VAL A 137 6.70 -10.14 14.07
C VAL A 137 5.50 -9.20 14.22
N VAL A 138 5.63 -8.25 15.15
CA VAL A 138 4.57 -7.29 15.46
C VAL A 138 4.50 -6.20 14.38
N ILE A 139 3.44 -6.24 13.58
CA ILE A 139 3.17 -5.21 12.58
C ILE A 139 2.05 -4.30 13.05
N ARG A 140 2.43 -3.14 13.62
CA ARG A 140 1.48 -2.12 14.14
C ARG A 140 0.54 -1.59 13.07
N LYS A 141 1.08 -1.16 11.92
CA LYS A 141 0.33 -0.54 10.83
C LYS A 141 0.79 -1.07 9.48
N ARG A 142 -0.15 -1.51 8.63
CA ARG A 142 0.13 -2.00 7.27
C ARG A 142 0.95 -1.01 6.44
N ARG A 143 0.65 0.29 6.54
CA ARG A 143 1.39 1.35 5.83
C ARG A 143 2.88 1.33 6.15
N MET A 144 3.25 1.09 7.41
CA MET A 144 4.66 1.04 7.84
C MET A 144 5.35 -0.18 7.25
N TYR A 145 4.66 -1.32 7.27
CA TYR A 145 5.14 -2.54 6.62
C TYR A 145 5.40 -2.34 5.12
N LEU A 146 4.43 -1.80 4.37
CA LEU A 146 4.59 -1.58 2.93
C LEU A 146 5.68 -0.56 2.61
N ARG A 147 5.85 0.48 3.44
CA ARG A 147 6.96 1.43 3.31
C ARG A 147 8.30 0.74 3.51
N ALA A 148 8.46 -0.05 4.57
CA ALA A 148 9.68 -0.79 4.83
C ALA A 148 9.99 -1.79 3.71
N LEU A 149 8.98 -2.54 3.24
CA LEU A 149 9.10 -3.45 2.10
C LEU A 149 9.61 -2.73 0.85
N GLY A 150 9.00 -1.59 0.49
CA GLY A 150 9.43 -0.81 -0.67
C GLY A 150 10.84 -0.23 -0.52
N THR A 151 11.21 0.23 0.67
CA THR A 151 12.57 0.72 0.95
C THR A 151 13.60 -0.41 0.81
N GLU A 152 13.37 -1.56 1.43
CA GLU A 152 14.31 -2.69 1.37
C GLU A 152 14.45 -3.25 -0.05
N LEU A 153 13.36 -3.37 -0.81
CA LEU A 153 13.40 -3.83 -2.21
C LEU A 153 14.19 -2.89 -3.14
N THR A 154 14.30 -1.61 -2.80
CA THR A 154 14.98 -0.61 -3.64
C THR A 154 16.37 -0.23 -3.12
N LYS A 155 16.73 -0.65 -1.90
CA LYS A 155 17.93 -0.23 -1.17
C LYS A 155 19.20 -0.37 -1.98
N GLU A 156 19.47 -1.58 -2.49
CA GLU A 156 20.70 -1.87 -3.24
C GLU A 156 20.79 -1.04 -4.53
N TYR A 157 19.68 -0.92 -5.26
CA TYR A 157 19.63 -0.11 -6.48
C TYR A 157 19.89 1.37 -6.19
N VAL A 158 19.28 1.90 -5.13
CA VAL A 158 19.46 3.30 -4.70
C VAL A 158 20.89 3.55 -4.22
N GLN A 159 21.50 2.60 -3.50
CA GLN A 159 22.91 2.65 -3.10
C GLN A 159 23.84 2.74 -4.32
N ARG A 160 23.65 1.86 -5.32
CA ARG A 160 24.44 1.90 -6.57
C ARG A 160 24.26 3.21 -7.34
N ARG A 161 23.06 3.80 -7.32
CA ARG A 161 22.83 5.11 -7.95
C ARG A 161 23.62 6.24 -7.29
N SER A 162 23.86 6.18 -5.98
CA SER A 162 24.60 7.24 -5.26
C SER A 162 26.03 7.43 -5.77
N THR A 163 26.65 6.37 -6.28
CA THR A 163 28.05 6.38 -6.77
C THR A 163 28.18 6.86 -8.22
N MET A 164 27.09 6.92 -8.98
CA MET A 164 27.12 7.30 -10.41
C MET A 164 27.61 8.73 -10.63
N LEU A 165 28.66 8.93 -11.43
CA LEU A 165 29.28 10.25 -11.67
C LEU A 165 28.30 11.30 -12.26
N GLY A 166 27.36 10.88 -13.09
CA GLY A 166 26.39 11.78 -13.75
C GLY A 166 25.20 12.22 -12.90
N LEU A 167 25.06 11.72 -11.66
CA LEU A 167 23.91 12.05 -10.82
C LEU A 167 24.08 13.45 -10.19
N PRO A 168 23.06 14.33 -10.23
CA PRO A 168 23.13 15.63 -9.59
C PRO A 168 23.53 15.56 -8.11
N ARG A 169 24.46 16.42 -7.68
CA ARG A 169 25.00 16.42 -6.29
C ARG A 169 23.90 16.45 -5.22
N LYS A 170 22.85 17.27 -5.43
CA LYS A 170 21.70 17.35 -4.51
C LYS A 170 21.01 15.99 -4.36
N LEU A 171 20.82 15.27 -5.46
CA LEU A 171 20.17 13.97 -5.44
C LEU A 171 21.06 12.90 -4.80
N LYS A 172 22.38 12.93 -5.03
CA LYS A 172 23.34 12.06 -4.32
C LYS A 172 23.28 12.27 -2.81
N ARG A 173 23.32 13.54 -2.36
CA ARG A 173 23.21 13.90 -0.95
C ARG A 173 21.91 13.37 -0.34
N ASN A 174 20.77 13.64 -0.97
CA ASN A 174 19.48 13.15 -0.50
C ASN A 174 19.42 11.62 -0.41
N ILE A 175 20.06 10.90 -1.34
CA ILE A 175 20.14 9.44 -1.31
C ILE A 175 20.99 8.97 -0.11
N ARG A 176 22.18 9.54 0.09
CA ARG A 176 23.06 9.20 1.22
C ARG A 176 22.38 9.47 2.57
N GLU A 177 21.72 10.62 2.70
CA GLU A 177 20.91 10.98 3.88
C GLU A 177 19.77 9.99 4.09
N HIS A 178 19.03 9.62 3.04
CA HIS A 178 17.90 8.69 3.16
C HIS A 178 18.33 7.27 3.59
N LEU A 179 19.54 6.87 3.22
CA LEU A 179 20.11 5.56 3.52
C LEU A 179 20.98 5.54 4.78
N ASN A 180 21.13 6.69 5.48
CA ASN A 180 22.07 6.87 6.60
C ASN A 180 23.49 6.40 6.25
N MET A 181 23.96 6.70 5.04
CA MET A 181 25.34 6.42 4.65
C MET A 181 26.24 7.52 5.21
N GLU A 182 27.26 7.14 5.98
CA GLU A 182 28.28 8.09 6.43
C GLU A 182 29.00 8.68 5.21
N ASP A 183 29.14 10.00 5.19
CA ASP A 183 30.01 10.64 4.21
C ASP A 183 31.45 10.21 4.52
N SER A 184 32.07 9.46 3.62
CA SER A 184 33.50 9.17 3.74
C SER A 184 34.25 10.50 3.76
N ALA A 185 34.99 10.75 4.83
CA ALA A 185 35.76 11.98 5.09
C ALA A 185 36.74 12.38 3.97
N ALA A 186 36.96 11.52 2.97
CA ALA A 186 37.84 11.73 1.83
C ALA A 186 37.38 12.83 0.85
N GLU A 187 36.14 13.33 0.90
CA GLU A 187 35.71 14.46 0.05
C GLU A 187 36.03 15.84 0.66
N THR A 188 36.45 15.92 1.94
CA THR A 188 36.64 17.21 2.64
C THR A 188 38.06 17.77 2.54
N GLU A 189 39.06 16.94 2.22
CA GLU A 189 40.49 17.36 2.27
C GLU A 189 41.05 17.87 0.93
N ALA A 190 40.29 17.83 -0.17
CA ALA A 190 40.79 18.23 -1.49
C ALA A 190 40.62 19.73 -1.84
N SER A 191 40.19 20.58 -0.91
CA SER A 191 39.84 21.99 -1.21
C SER A 191 40.68 23.08 -0.52
N SER A 192 41.78 22.73 0.16
CA SER A 192 42.59 23.72 0.90
C SER A 192 43.92 24.10 0.23
N SER A 193 44.20 23.70 -1.01
CA SER A 193 45.41 24.19 -1.71
C SER A 193 45.21 24.30 -3.23
N GLY A 194 44.95 25.54 -3.67
CA GLY A 194 44.88 25.93 -5.09
C GLY A 194 43.49 26.41 -5.49
N THR A 195 43.41 27.61 -6.05
CA THR A 195 42.19 28.21 -6.63
C THR A 195 41.69 27.38 -7.82
N SER A 196 41.05 26.25 -7.53
CA SER A 196 40.42 25.40 -8.54
C SER A 196 39.31 26.19 -9.21
N ARG A 197 39.36 26.24 -10.55
CA ARG A 197 38.34 26.92 -11.36
C ARG A 197 37.01 26.20 -11.15
N ALA A 198 35.96 26.96 -10.83
CA ALA A 198 34.61 26.46 -10.70
C ALA A 198 33.64 27.22 -11.62
N THR A 199 32.55 26.58 -12.00
CA THR A 199 31.54 27.18 -12.88
C THR A 199 30.85 28.36 -12.21
N CYS A 200 30.72 29.47 -12.94
CA CYS A 200 29.94 30.63 -12.54
C CYS A 200 28.49 30.24 -12.23
N LYS A 201 28.01 30.64 -11.05
CA LYS A 201 26.66 30.33 -10.56
C LYS A 201 25.55 31.16 -11.19
N ILE A 202 25.89 32.27 -11.86
CA ILE A 202 24.92 33.16 -12.52
C ILE A 202 24.79 32.83 -14.02
N CYS A 203 25.83 32.31 -14.66
CA CYS A 203 25.74 31.88 -16.06
C CYS A 203 24.77 30.70 -16.22
N PRO A 204 24.07 30.61 -17.37
CA PRO A 204 23.36 29.40 -17.76
C PRO A 204 24.29 28.18 -17.72
N ALA A 205 23.81 27.08 -17.13
CA ALA A 205 24.63 25.87 -16.91
C ALA A 205 25.25 25.30 -18.21
N LYS A 206 24.58 25.49 -19.36
CA LYS A 206 25.08 25.08 -20.68
C LYS A 206 26.40 25.76 -21.06
N LYS A 207 26.62 27.02 -20.65
CA LYS A 207 27.85 27.78 -20.98
C LYS A 207 29.07 27.25 -20.24
N ARG A 208 28.89 26.55 -19.10
CA ARG A 208 29.95 26.00 -18.23
C ARG A 208 31.12 26.97 -17.97
N ARG A 209 30.83 28.28 -17.91
CA ARG A 209 31.85 29.32 -17.82
C ARG A 209 32.59 29.19 -16.49
N GLN A 210 33.88 28.90 -16.56
CA GLN A 210 34.75 28.72 -15.40
C GLN A 210 35.21 30.08 -14.85
N SER A 211 35.32 30.19 -13.53
CA SER A 211 35.85 31.36 -12.83
C SER A 211 36.74 30.95 -11.67
N LYS A 212 37.71 31.82 -11.34
CA LYS A 212 38.49 31.77 -10.09
C LYS A 212 37.97 32.78 -9.06
N THR A 213 37.04 33.66 -9.45
CA THR A 213 36.54 34.75 -8.62
C THR A 213 35.33 34.30 -7.82
N GLN A 214 35.34 34.58 -6.52
CA GLN A 214 34.30 34.23 -5.57
C GLN A 214 33.74 35.50 -4.93
N CYS A 215 32.42 35.64 -4.85
CA CYS A 215 31.78 36.74 -4.13
C CYS A 215 32.13 36.65 -2.64
N LYS A 216 32.62 37.73 -2.04
CA LYS A 216 33.00 37.77 -0.62
C LYS A 216 31.82 37.54 0.33
N LEU A 217 30.63 38.01 -0.03
CA LEU A 217 29.44 37.90 0.83
C LEU A 217 28.80 36.52 0.80
N CYS A 218 28.58 35.97 -0.40
CA CYS A 218 27.82 34.71 -0.55
C CYS A 218 28.68 33.49 -0.92
N MET A 219 29.99 33.66 -1.06
CA MET A 219 30.96 32.61 -1.42
C MET A 219 30.64 31.87 -2.74
N LYS A 220 29.83 32.45 -3.63
CA LYS A 220 29.51 31.87 -4.94
C LYS A 220 30.59 32.23 -5.96
N ASN A 221 31.01 31.26 -6.77
CA ASN A 221 31.87 31.51 -7.92
C ASN A 221 31.14 32.30 -9.01
N ILE A 222 31.71 33.41 -9.44
CA ILE A 222 31.13 34.35 -10.41
C ILE A 222 32.16 34.72 -11.48
N CYS A 223 31.79 34.73 -12.76
CA CYS A 223 32.70 35.11 -13.83
C CYS A 223 32.79 36.63 -13.97
N ARG A 224 33.82 37.12 -14.68
CA ARG A 224 34.06 38.56 -14.88
C ARG A 224 32.90 39.35 -15.49
N SER A 225 32.01 38.72 -16.26
CA SER A 225 30.81 39.39 -16.81
C SER A 225 29.69 39.59 -15.78
N HIS A 226 29.83 39.02 -14.58
CA HIS A 226 28.88 39.14 -13.48
C HIS A 226 29.59 39.69 -12.23
N THR A 227 30.67 40.44 -12.43
CA THR A 227 31.40 41.17 -11.39
C THR A 227 31.46 42.63 -11.79
N THR A 228 31.26 43.53 -10.83
CA THR A 228 31.54 44.96 -10.98
C THR A 228 32.73 45.30 -10.08
N PHE A 229 33.64 46.14 -10.56
CA PHE A 229 34.75 46.65 -9.75
C PHE A 229 34.30 47.97 -9.13
N ILE A 230 34.17 47.98 -7.81
CA ILE A 230 33.85 49.17 -7.01
C ILE A 230 34.96 49.29 -5.97
N CYS A 231 35.49 50.49 -5.74
CA CYS A 231 36.46 50.70 -4.67
C CYS A 231 35.74 50.63 -3.31
N ASN A 232 36.49 50.35 -2.23
CA ASN A 232 35.86 50.20 -0.91
C ASN A 232 35.09 51.45 -0.48
N GLN A 233 35.54 52.66 -0.85
CA GLN A 233 34.88 53.90 -0.48
C GLN A 233 33.50 54.03 -1.13
N CYS A 234 33.41 53.90 -2.46
CA CYS A 234 32.13 53.94 -3.18
C CYS A 234 31.17 52.81 -2.79
N TYR A 235 31.68 51.65 -2.35
CA TYR A 235 30.82 50.58 -1.85
C TYR A 235 30.18 50.94 -0.50
N MET A 236 30.92 51.61 0.39
CA MET A 236 30.41 52.04 1.70
C MET A 236 29.39 53.18 1.56
N ASP A 237 29.59 54.08 0.59
CA ASP A 237 28.68 55.20 0.32
C ASP A 237 27.31 54.74 -0.24
N GLU A 238 27.26 53.63 -1.02
CA GLU A 238 25.99 53.05 -1.48
C GLU A 238 25.20 52.34 -0.36
N GLU A 239 25.86 51.75 0.64
CA GLU A 239 25.18 51.11 1.78
C GLU A 239 24.51 52.15 2.69
N THR A 240 25.08 53.35 2.83
CA THR A 240 24.50 54.43 3.64
C THR A 240 23.21 54.99 3.02
N ASP A 241 23.16 55.19 1.70
CA ASP A 241 21.95 55.69 1.01
C ASP A 241 20.80 54.67 0.99
N SER A 242 21.12 53.37 1.08
CA SER A 242 20.11 52.29 1.08
C SER A 242 19.46 52.02 2.45
N ASN A 243 20.04 52.54 3.55
CA ASN A 243 19.50 52.40 4.91
C ASN A 243 18.66 53.62 5.36
N GLU A 244 18.60 54.68 4.55
CA GLU A 244 17.80 55.88 4.82
C GLU A 244 16.42 55.89 4.11
N ASN A 245 15.99 54.76 3.52
CA ASN A 245 14.63 54.56 2.96
C ASN A 245 13.89 53.39 3.61
#